data_AF-A0A8H7X522-F1
#
_entry.id   AF-A0A8H7X522-F1
#
_cell.length_a   1.000
_cell.length_b   1.000
_cell.length_c   1.000
_cell.angle_alpha   90.00
_cell.angle_beta   90.00
_cell.angle_gamma   90.00
#
_symmetry.space_group_name_H-M   'P 1'
#
loop_
_entity.id
_entity.type
_entity.pdbx_description
1 polymer ?
#
loop_
_entity_poly.entity_id
_entity_poly.type
_entity_poly.pdbx_seq_one_letter_code
_entity_poly.pdbx_strand_id
1 'polypeptide(L)'
;MPPSPPPASHSTLPPTNPTPLTECERSGLIHWSLYGRGHDPSVQDLKPRALPPKNPKKISKPVFSHWNVPLSAEQMGRLWKGFVAEEMEDKWLVYSVDGEKGKEKEGGFEIEGAGRVELKLDKREGGEGGDEGDDRKQVGSKESEMMRVFMVRSWTGNLIYEIQILVLRDVNSKKGEEGEVEVEGRIEGLVWESDEENIRGQDEAFAKESVREVCRWILGVQLLPDVPKPRRGGGSNGSGKE
;
A
#
# COMPACT_ATOMS: atom_id res chain seq x y z
N MET A 1 52.40 -33.08 -53.21
CA MET A 1 52.05 -33.44 -51.82
C MET A 1 51.56 -32.17 -51.14
N PRO A 2 50.30 -32.09 -50.69
CA PRO A 2 49.82 -30.90 -50.01
C PRO A 2 50.46 -30.77 -48.61
N PRO A 3 50.73 -29.55 -48.14
CA PRO A 3 51.29 -29.33 -46.81
C PRO A 3 50.28 -29.69 -45.72
N SER A 4 50.77 -30.36 -44.67
CA SER A 4 49.97 -30.77 -43.51
C SER A 4 49.37 -29.55 -42.79
N PRO A 5 48.11 -29.63 -42.32
CA PRO A 5 47.50 -28.55 -41.57
C PRO A 5 48.20 -28.35 -40.21
N PRO A 6 48.28 -27.10 -39.72
CA PRO A 6 48.89 -26.81 -38.42
C PRO A 6 48.07 -27.43 -37.28
N PRO A 7 48.74 -27.82 -36.17
CA PRO A 7 48.07 -28.42 -35.03
C PRO A 7 47.08 -27.42 -34.40
N ALA A 8 45.90 -27.92 -34.05
CA ALA A 8 44.86 -27.12 -33.40
C ALA A 8 45.39 -26.57 -32.07
N SER A 9 45.50 -25.25 -31.97
CA SER A 9 45.80 -24.56 -30.73
C SER A 9 44.64 -24.80 -29.76
N HIS A 10 44.83 -25.71 -28.81
CA HIS A 10 43.92 -25.93 -27.70
C HIS A 10 43.92 -24.66 -26.84
N SER A 11 42.93 -23.79 -27.07
CA SER A 11 42.67 -22.61 -26.25
C SER A 11 42.29 -23.08 -24.85
N THR A 12 43.29 -23.13 -23.98
CA THR A 12 43.11 -23.46 -22.57
C THR A 12 42.60 -22.19 -21.90
N LEU A 13 41.27 -22.02 -21.88
CA LEU A 13 40.66 -20.94 -21.12
C LEU A 13 41.05 -21.13 -19.64
N PRO A 14 41.51 -20.07 -18.96
CA PRO A 14 41.82 -20.17 -17.54
C PRO A 14 40.56 -20.61 -16.78
N PRO A 15 40.71 -21.45 -15.73
CA PRO A 15 39.59 -21.81 -14.88
C PRO A 15 39.09 -20.53 -14.19
N THR A 16 37.99 -19.96 -14.69
CA THR A 16 37.33 -18.83 -14.07
C THR A 16 36.56 -19.35 -12.87
N ASN A 17 37.21 -19.39 -11.71
CA ASN A 17 36.49 -19.47 -10.46
C ASN A 17 35.67 -18.18 -10.31
N PRO A 18 34.33 -18.25 -10.21
CA PRO A 18 33.51 -17.07 -10.03
C PRO A 18 33.88 -16.42 -8.70
N THR A 19 34.22 -15.13 -8.74
CA THR A 19 34.43 -14.33 -7.53
C THR A 19 33.16 -14.42 -6.68
N PRO A 20 33.25 -14.72 -5.37
CA PRO A 20 32.08 -14.75 -4.51
C PRO A 20 31.42 -13.36 -4.48
N LEU A 21 30.10 -13.32 -4.65
CA LEU A 21 29.33 -12.09 -4.58
C LEU A 21 29.48 -11.44 -3.20
N THR A 22 29.56 -10.12 -3.20
CA THR A 22 29.52 -9.31 -1.98
C THR A 22 28.12 -9.37 -1.35
N GLU A 23 28.03 -9.04 -0.05
CA GLU A 23 26.76 -9.05 0.66
C GLU A 23 25.74 -8.04 0.10
N CYS A 24 26.23 -6.89 -0.38
CA CYS A 24 25.42 -5.88 -1.03
C CYS A 24 24.81 -6.41 -2.34
N GLU A 25 25.62 -7.09 -3.18
CA GLU A 25 25.15 -7.70 -4.42
C GLU A 25 24.13 -8.81 -4.15
N ARG A 26 24.39 -9.67 -3.15
CA ARG A 26 23.43 -10.71 -2.74
C ARG A 26 22.11 -10.12 -2.28
N SER A 27 22.17 -9.10 -1.43
CA SER A 27 20.98 -8.40 -0.92
C SER A 27 20.20 -7.74 -2.06
N GLY A 28 20.90 -7.11 -3.01
CA GLY A 28 20.29 -6.52 -4.20
C GLY A 28 19.60 -7.56 -5.10
N LEU A 29 20.22 -8.72 -5.30
CA LEU A 29 19.63 -9.82 -6.08
C LEU A 29 18.40 -10.42 -5.39
N ILE A 30 18.45 -10.60 -4.06
CA ILE A 30 17.29 -11.08 -3.29
C ILE A 30 16.15 -10.07 -3.37
N HIS A 31 16.45 -8.79 -3.14
CA HIS A 31 15.47 -7.71 -3.22
C HIS A 31 14.82 -7.65 -4.60
N TRP A 32 15.64 -7.67 -5.66
CA TRP A 32 15.16 -7.70 -7.04
C TRP A 32 14.32 -8.94 -7.34
N SER A 33 14.69 -10.11 -6.82
CA SER A 33 13.92 -11.35 -7.02
C SER A 33 12.53 -11.29 -6.39
N LEU A 34 12.39 -10.58 -5.26
CA LEU A 34 11.14 -10.47 -4.51
C LEU A 34 10.24 -9.34 -5.03
N TYR A 35 10.82 -8.19 -5.37
CA TYR A 35 10.07 -6.96 -5.67
C TYR A 35 10.17 -6.51 -7.12
N GLY A 36 11.13 -7.04 -7.89
CA GLY A 36 11.34 -6.69 -9.28
C GLY A 36 12.31 -5.53 -9.46
N ARG A 37 12.30 -4.94 -10.67
CA ARG A 37 13.11 -3.76 -10.98
C ARG A 37 12.60 -2.56 -10.17
N GLY A 38 13.51 -1.83 -9.52
CA GLY A 38 13.18 -0.53 -8.93
C GLY A 38 12.88 0.45 -10.05
N HIS A 39 11.75 1.13 -9.96
CA HIS A 39 11.37 2.16 -10.94
C HIS A 39 11.75 3.54 -10.40
N ASP A 40 12.19 4.42 -11.29
CA ASP A 40 12.33 5.83 -10.95
C ASP A 40 10.91 6.41 -10.79
N PRO A 41 10.54 6.94 -9.61
CA PRO A 41 9.20 7.46 -9.36
C PRO A 41 8.79 8.57 -10.34
N SER A 42 9.75 9.33 -10.88
CA SER A 42 9.49 10.39 -11.85
C SER A 42 8.91 9.86 -13.17
N VAL A 43 9.26 8.62 -13.56
CA VAL A 43 8.78 7.99 -14.80
C VAL A 43 7.33 7.51 -14.64
N GLN A 44 6.92 7.17 -13.43
CA GLN A 44 5.57 6.68 -13.16
C GLN A 44 4.52 7.79 -13.17
N ASP A 45 4.91 9.02 -12.85
CA ASP A 45 3.98 10.13 -12.79
C ASP A 45 3.33 10.46 -14.13
N LEU A 46 3.91 9.98 -15.22
CA LEU A 46 3.45 10.14 -16.61
C LEU A 46 2.50 9.02 -17.09
N LYS A 47 2.34 7.93 -16.33
CA LYS A 47 1.55 6.78 -16.78
C LYS A 47 0.07 6.91 -16.41
N PRO A 48 -0.86 6.38 -17.23
CA PRO A 48 -2.27 6.34 -16.88
C PRO A 48 -2.52 5.42 -15.67
N ARG A 49 -3.65 5.65 -14.99
CA ARG A 49 -4.08 4.81 -13.86
C ARG A 49 -4.12 3.33 -14.26
N ALA A 50 -3.51 2.49 -13.45
CA ALA A 50 -3.54 1.05 -13.61
C ALA A 50 -4.97 0.53 -13.49
N LEU A 51 -5.41 -0.24 -14.48
CA LEU A 51 -6.73 -0.85 -14.48
C LEU A 51 -6.70 -2.23 -13.80
N PRO A 52 -7.79 -2.64 -13.15
CA PRO A 52 -7.91 -3.99 -12.64
C PRO A 52 -7.75 -5.01 -13.79
N PRO A 53 -7.07 -6.14 -13.56
CA PRO A 53 -7.02 -7.20 -14.56
C PRO A 53 -8.43 -7.73 -14.81
N LYS A 54 -8.68 -8.35 -15.97
CA LYS A 54 -10.03 -8.81 -16.34
C LYS A 54 -10.64 -9.81 -15.34
N ASN A 55 -9.80 -10.64 -14.71
CA ASN A 55 -10.20 -11.65 -13.73
C ASN A 55 -9.14 -11.78 -12.63
N PRO A 56 -9.04 -10.85 -11.66
CA PRO A 56 -8.09 -10.99 -10.56
C PRO A 56 -8.50 -12.22 -9.73
N LYS A 57 -7.54 -13.10 -9.46
CA LYS A 57 -7.78 -14.18 -8.48
C LYS A 57 -7.89 -13.55 -7.10
N LYS A 58 -8.96 -13.86 -6.39
CA LYS A 58 -9.22 -13.34 -5.04
C LYS A 58 -8.29 -14.01 -4.02
N ILE A 59 -8.11 -13.36 -2.87
CA ILE A 59 -7.45 -13.95 -1.71
C ILE A 59 -8.32 -15.13 -1.23
N SER A 60 -7.68 -16.29 -1.08
CA SER A 60 -8.32 -17.55 -0.69
C SER A 60 -8.45 -17.69 0.83
N LYS A 61 -7.42 -17.33 1.60
CA LYS A 61 -7.43 -17.34 3.07
C LYS A 61 -7.06 -15.95 3.60
N PRO A 62 -8.00 -14.99 3.60
CA PRO A 62 -7.72 -13.62 3.97
C PRO A 62 -7.44 -13.51 5.47
N VAL A 63 -6.34 -12.85 5.80
CA VAL A 63 -6.03 -12.39 7.16
C VAL A 63 -6.03 -10.88 7.17
N PHE A 64 -6.62 -10.29 8.20
CA PHE A 64 -6.73 -8.85 8.37
C PHE A 64 -5.90 -8.38 9.57
N SER A 65 -5.25 -7.23 9.41
CA SER A 65 -4.65 -6.46 10.48
C SER A 65 -4.96 -4.99 10.32
N HIS A 66 -5.21 -4.32 11.45
CA HIS A 66 -5.18 -2.87 11.51
C HIS A 66 -3.77 -2.34 11.21
N TRP A 67 -3.72 -1.18 10.56
CA TRP A 67 -2.46 -0.53 10.23
C TRP A 67 -2.66 0.97 10.07
N ASN A 68 -2.26 1.78 11.06
CA ASN A 68 -2.62 3.20 11.12
C ASN A 68 -1.49 4.08 10.56
N VAL A 69 -1.41 4.23 9.25
CA VAL A 69 -0.34 5.01 8.59
C VAL A 69 -0.93 6.24 7.90
N PRO A 70 -0.53 7.46 8.28
CA PRO A 70 -0.95 8.67 7.57
C PRO A 70 -0.28 8.73 6.19
N LEU A 71 -1.00 9.27 5.20
CA LEU A 71 -0.55 9.43 3.82
C LEU A 71 -0.69 10.90 3.40
N SER A 72 0.36 11.45 2.79
CA SER A 72 0.31 12.77 2.16
C SER A 72 -0.48 12.74 0.85
N ALA A 73 -0.88 13.92 0.34
CA ALA A 73 -1.58 14.03 -0.93
C ALA A 73 -0.78 13.47 -2.12
N GLU A 74 0.54 13.69 -2.16
CA GLU A 74 1.43 13.12 -3.19
C GLU A 74 1.43 11.59 -3.15
N GLN A 75 1.55 11.01 -1.95
CA GLN A 75 1.54 9.56 -1.75
C GLN A 75 0.19 8.95 -2.15
N MET A 76 -0.90 9.64 -1.81
CA MET A 76 -2.25 9.29 -2.24
C MET A 76 -2.40 9.31 -3.76
N GLY A 77 -1.86 10.32 -4.43
CA GLY A 77 -1.84 10.40 -5.89
C GLY A 77 -1.15 9.20 -6.53
N ARG A 78 0.02 8.80 -6.03
CA ARG A 78 0.76 7.63 -6.55
C ARG A 78 0.05 6.30 -6.26
N LEU A 79 -0.48 6.11 -5.05
CA LEU A 79 -1.29 4.93 -4.72
C LEU A 79 -2.56 4.83 -5.57
N TRP A 80 -3.18 5.97 -5.86
CA TRP A 80 -4.36 6.04 -6.70
C TRP A 80 -4.05 5.73 -8.17
N LYS A 81 -2.95 6.24 -8.71
CA LYS A 81 -2.47 5.89 -10.06
C LYS A 81 -2.13 4.39 -10.17
N GLY A 82 -1.47 3.82 -9.16
CA GLY A 82 -1.03 2.43 -9.17
C GLY A 82 0.17 2.19 -10.10
N PHE A 83 0.39 0.94 -10.49
CA PHE A 83 1.51 0.52 -11.33
C PHE A 83 1.12 -0.64 -12.25
N VAL A 84 1.43 -0.52 -13.54
CA VAL A 84 1.22 -1.56 -14.55
C VAL A 84 2.56 -2.22 -14.89
N ALA A 85 2.64 -3.54 -14.68
CA ALA A 85 3.80 -4.35 -15.08
C ALA A 85 3.90 -4.40 -16.62
N GLU A 86 5.07 -4.08 -17.16
CA GLU A 86 5.34 -4.09 -18.61
C GLU A 86 6.30 -5.21 -19.00
N GLU A 87 7.28 -5.49 -18.15
CA GLU A 87 8.30 -6.53 -18.37
C GLU A 87 8.11 -7.72 -17.42
N MET A 88 8.77 -8.85 -17.70
CA MET A 88 8.70 -10.04 -16.82
C MET A 88 9.39 -9.82 -15.46
N GLU A 89 10.23 -8.80 -15.41
CA GLU A 89 10.96 -8.30 -14.26
C GLU A 89 10.07 -7.44 -13.34
N ASP A 90 8.93 -6.96 -13.84
CA ASP A 90 7.94 -6.24 -13.05
C ASP A 90 7.08 -7.24 -12.29
N LYS A 91 7.48 -7.53 -11.06
CA LYS A 91 6.92 -8.63 -10.24
C LYS A 91 5.50 -8.36 -9.70
N TRP A 92 5.04 -7.12 -9.82
CA TRP A 92 3.80 -6.66 -9.21
C TRP A 92 2.97 -5.81 -10.17
N LEU A 93 1.66 -5.97 -10.08
CA LEU A 93 0.64 -5.08 -10.61
C LEU A 93 -0.05 -4.43 -9.41
N VAL A 94 -0.14 -3.10 -9.40
CA VAL A 94 -0.84 -2.37 -8.34
C VAL A 94 -1.96 -1.56 -8.95
N TYR A 95 -3.18 -1.69 -8.45
CA TYR A 95 -4.29 -0.86 -8.90
C TYR A 95 -5.16 -0.45 -7.72
N SER A 96 -5.82 0.70 -7.86
CA SER A 96 -6.75 1.23 -6.86
C SER A 96 -8.19 1.10 -7.35
N VAL A 97 -9.11 0.93 -6.42
CA VAL A 97 -10.56 1.02 -6.66
C VAL A 97 -11.11 2.03 -5.68
N ASP A 98 -11.83 3.02 -6.21
CA ASP A 98 -12.51 4.03 -5.41
C ASP A 98 -13.64 3.37 -4.63
N GLY A 99 -13.93 3.88 -3.44
CA GLY A 99 -15.02 3.35 -2.63
C GLY A 99 -16.33 3.67 -3.33
N GLU A 100 -17.18 2.67 -3.54
CA GLU A 100 -18.56 3.00 -3.91
C GLU A 100 -19.14 3.86 -2.78
N LYS A 101 -19.45 5.12 -3.08
CA LYS A 101 -20.22 5.99 -2.19
C LYS A 101 -21.47 5.21 -1.84
N GLY A 102 -21.54 4.71 -0.61
CA GLY A 102 -22.54 3.74 -0.18
C GLY A 102 -23.94 4.22 -0.52
N LYS A 103 -24.47 3.78 -1.66
CA LYS A 103 -25.88 3.45 -1.73
C LYS A 103 -25.93 2.16 -0.95
N GLU A 104 -26.40 2.22 0.30
CA GLU A 104 -26.79 1.03 1.05
C GLU A 104 -27.78 0.25 0.17
N LYS A 105 -27.26 -0.65 -0.66
CA LYS A 105 -28.07 -1.64 -1.32
C LYS A 105 -28.27 -2.71 -0.27
N GLU A 106 -29.50 -2.77 0.25
CA GLU A 106 -30.04 -3.95 0.93
C GLU A 106 -29.82 -5.15 0.01
N GLY A 107 -28.73 -5.89 0.21
CA GLY A 107 -28.31 -6.95 -0.70
C GLY A 107 -26.86 -7.31 -0.45
N GLY A 108 -26.61 -7.92 0.71
CA GLY A 108 -25.30 -8.18 1.29
C GLY A 108 -24.30 -8.85 0.35
N PHE A 109 -23.16 -8.17 0.17
CA PHE A 109 -21.88 -8.85 0.05
C PHE A 109 -21.19 -8.69 1.41
N GLU A 110 -21.48 -9.64 2.30
CA GLU A 110 -20.91 -9.71 3.63
C GLU A 110 -19.50 -10.30 3.51
N ILE A 111 -18.48 -9.44 3.61
CA ILE A 111 -17.17 -9.91 4.03
C ILE A 111 -17.30 -10.06 5.55
N GLU A 112 -17.65 -11.26 6.02
CA GLU A 112 -17.56 -11.64 7.44
C GLU A 112 -16.11 -11.39 7.90
N GLY A 113 -15.82 -10.21 8.44
CA GLY A 113 -14.49 -9.90 9.01
C GLY A 113 -14.03 -8.45 8.92
N ALA A 114 -14.59 -7.62 8.04
CA ALA A 114 -14.23 -6.19 7.98
C ALA A 114 -15.30 -5.36 8.71
N GLY A 115 -15.19 -5.28 10.04
CA GLY A 115 -16.11 -4.51 10.88
C GLY A 115 -16.27 -3.07 10.41
N ARG A 116 -17.51 -2.62 10.21
CA ARG A 116 -17.89 -1.23 9.91
C ARG A 116 -17.35 -0.32 11.01
N VAL A 117 -16.32 0.48 10.71
CA VAL A 117 -15.74 1.44 11.66
C VAL A 117 -16.61 2.71 11.65
N GLU A 118 -17.52 2.83 12.61
CA GLU A 118 -18.28 4.07 12.83
C GLU A 118 -17.37 5.07 13.59
N LEU A 119 -16.76 6.02 12.88
CA LEU A 119 -15.98 7.09 13.49
C LEU A 119 -16.91 8.10 14.17
N LYS A 120 -17.26 7.86 15.44
CA LYS A 120 -17.88 8.87 16.30
C LYS A 120 -16.85 9.93 16.66
N LEU A 121 -16.89 11.06 15.96
CA LEU A 121 -16.17 12.26 16.34
C LEU A 121 -16.85 12.85 17.58
N ASP A 122 -16.26 12.66 18.76
CA ASP A 122 -16.81 13.14 20.03
C ASP A 122 -16.87 14.68 20.01
N LYS A 123 -18.07 15.21 19.77
CA LYS A 123 -18.40 16.64 19.86
C LYS A 123 -18.27 17.04 21.32
N ARG A 124 -17.17 17.70 21.69
CA ARG A 124 -16.98 18.29 23.02
C ARG A 124 -18.01 19.40 23.22
N GLU A 125 -19.06 19.11 23.97
CA GLU A 125 -19.95 20.11 24.56
C GLU A 125 -19.24 20.71 25.77
N GLY A 126 -18.70 21.92 25.59
CA GLY A 126 -18.06 22.69 26.64
C GLY A 126 -18.80 24.00 26.86
N GLY A 127 -19.51 24.09 28.00
CA GLY A 127 -19.64 25.26 28.86
C GLY A 127 -20.18 26.56 28.27
N GLU A 128 -21.43 26.88 28.64
CA GLU A 128 -22.02 28.22 28.55
C GLU A 128 -21.27 29.23 29.44
N GLY A 129 -21.00 30.42 28.90
CA GLY A 129 -20.64 31.60 29.69
C GLY A 129 -19.76 32.62 28.96
N GLY A 130 -20.37 33.50 28.17
CA GLY A 130 -19.70 34.69 27.61
C GLY A 130 -20.28 35.13 26.27
N ASP A 131 -21.10 36.17 26.29
CA ASP A 131 -21.73 36.85 25.16
C ASP A 131 -20.74 37.80 24.42
N GLU A 132 -21.05 38.07 23.15
CA GLU A 132 -20.46 39.05 22.21
C GLU A 132 -19.12 38.75 21.51
N GLY A 133 -19.28 38.27 20.26
CA GLY A 133 -18.26 38.23 19.20
C GLY A 133 -18.53 37.09 18.20
N ASP A 134 -19.61 37.20 17.41
CA ASP A 134 -20.11 36.16 16.49
C ASP A 134 -19.21 35.96 15.23
N ASP A 135 -17.97 35.55 15.46
CA ASP A 135 -17.11 34.91 14.46
C ASP A 135 -17.29 33.39 14.57
N ARG A 136 -18.50 32.91 14.27
CA ARG A 136 -18.79 31.48 14.16
C ARG A 136 -18.00 30.89 12.98
N LYS A 137 -16.76 30.46 13.25
CA LYS A 137 -15.98 29.60 12.36
C LYS A 137 -16.85 28.41 11.97
N GLN A 138 -17.34 28.40 10.74
CA GLN A 138 -18.03 27.25 10.16
C GLN A 138 -17.11 26.04 10.29
N VAL A 139 -17.52 25.07 11.10
CA VAL A 139 -16.85 23.77 11.22
C VAL A 139 -17.02 23.09 9.86
N GLY A 140 -15.92 23.01 9.10
CA GLY A 140 -15.92 22.35 7.80
C GLY A 140 -16.36 20.90 7.94
N SER A 141 -17.35 20.50 7.14
CA SER A 141 -17.76 19.11 7.05
C SER A 141 -16.72 18.37 6.23
N LYS A 142 -16.09 17.33 6.79
CA LYS A 142 -15.19 16.44 6.03
C LYS A 142 -15.98 15.25 5.51
N GLU A 143 -15.85 14.96 4.21
CA GLU A 143 -16.36 13.73 3.63
C GLU A 143 -15.25 12.67 3.70
N SER A 144 -15.59 11.46 4.15
CA SER A 144 -14.66 10.34 4.21
C SER A 144 -15.12 9.21 3.30
N GLU A 145 -14.22 8.70 2.47
CA GLU A 145 -14.47 7.59 1.53
C GLU A 145 -13.43 6.49 1.76
N MET A 146 -13.79 5.21 1.57
CA MET A 146 -12.85 4.09 1.70
C MET A 146 -12.34 3.66 0.33
N MET A 147 -11.08 3.95 0.02
CA MET A 147 -10.40 3.46 -1.18
C MET A 147 -9.69 2.14 -0.89
N ARG A 148 -9.62 1.24 -1.88
CA ARG A 148 -8.88 -0.03 -1.78
C ARG A 148 -7.75 -0.07 -2.79
N VAL A 149 -6.56 -0.47 -2.37
CA VAL A 149 -5.40 -0.69 -3.24
C VAL A 149 -5.06 -2.17 -3.25
N PHE A 150 -4.95 -2.76 -4.44
CA PHE A 150 -4.74 -4.18 -4.65
C PHE A 150 -3.34 -4.40 -5.22
N MET A 151 -2.58 -5.32 -4.63
CA MET A 151 -1.26 -5.73 -5.11
C MET A 151 -1.31 -7.18 -5.58
N VAL A 152 -1.12 -7.37 -6.88
CA VAL A 152 -1.23 -8.66 -7.57
C VAL A 152 0.15 -9.06 -8.07
N ARG A 153 0.51 -10.35 -7.92
CA ARG A 153 1.71 -10.90 -8.55
C ARG A 153 1.51 -10.99 -10.06
N SER A 154 2.36 -10.32 -10.84
CA SER A 154 2.15 -10.17 -12.29
C SER A 154 2.12 -11.50 -13.04
N TRP A 155 2.94 -12.49 -12.65
CA TRP A 155 3.05 -13.76 -13.35
C TRP A 155 2.01 -14.82 -12.93
N THR A 156 1.45 -14.75 -11.71
CA THR A 156 0.41 -15.70 -11.27
C THR A 156 -1.00 -15.14 -11.39
N GLY A 157 -1.13 -13.81 -11.41
CA GLY A 157 -2.40 -13.10 -11.29
C GLY A 157 -3.06 -13.24 -9.91
N ASN A 158 -2.33 -13.75 -8.90
CA ASN A 158 -2.85 -13.90 -7.54
C ASN A 158 -2.84 -12.55 -6.83
N LEU A 159 -3.99 -12.13 -6.30
CA LEU A 159 -4.07 -11.03 -5.35
C LEU A 159 -3.38 -11.44 -4.05
N ILE A 160 -2.39 -10.67 -3.63
CA ILE A 160 -1.61 -10.97 -2.43
C ILE A 160 -1.99 -10.03 -1.28
N TYR A 161 -2.05 -8.74 -1.58
CA TYR A 161 -2.32 -7.70 -0.59
C TYR A 161 -3.48 -6.82 -1.03
N GLU A 162 -4.30 -6.43 -0.07
CA GLU A 162 -5.29 -5.38 -0.21
C GLU A 162 -5.12 -4.39 0.93
N ILE A 163 -4.87 -3.12 0.58
CA ILE A 163 -4.75 -2.01 1.52
C ILE A 163 -6.08 -1.26 1.56
N GLN A 164 -6.60 -1.03 2.76
CA GLN A 164 -7.80 -0.24 3.00
C GLN A 164 -7.39 1.16 3.46
N ILE A 165 -7.76 2.17 2.67
CA ILE A 165 -7.34 3.56 2.86
C ILE A 165 -8.56 4.44 3.06
N LEU A 166 -8.65 5.09 4.21
CA LEU A 166 -9.61 6.14 4.48
C LEU A 166 -9.12 7.44 3.82
N VAL A 167 -9.87 7.89 2.83
CA VAL A 167 -9.63 9.12 2.08
C VAL A 167 -10.42 10.25 2.74
N LEU A 168 -9.74 11.32 3.12
CA LEU A 168 -10.34 12.48 3.75
C LEU A 168 -10.42 13.63 2.75
N ARG A 169 -11.63 14.07 2.42
CA ARG A 169 -11.85 15.22 1.52
C ARG A 169 -12.45 16.38 2.29
N ASP A 170 -11.87 17.56 2.10
CA ASP A 170 -12.47 18.80 2.59
C ASP A 170 -13.56 19.26 1.60
N VAL A 171 -14.82 19.23 2.05
CA VAL A 171 -15.98 19.64 1.24
C VAL A 171 -15.99 21.15 1.01
N ASN A 172 -15.27 21.90 1.85
CA ASN A 172 -15.22 23.36 1.80
C ASN A 172 -14.05 23.90 0.98
N SER A 173 -13.13 23.04 0.51
CA SER A 173 -12.12 23.46 -0.46
C SER A 173 -12.82 23.95 -1.72
N LYS A 174 -12.94 25.28 -1.84
CA LYS A 174 -13.55 25.93 -3.00
C LYS A 174 -12.87 25.37 -4.24
N LYS A 175 -13.68 24.86 -5.16
CA LYS A 175 -13.33 24.34 -6.49
C LYS A 175 -12.81 25.46 -7.43
N GLY A 176 -12.03 26.40 -6.89
CA GLY A 176 -11.59 27.61 -7.53
C GLY A 176 -10.08 27.54 -7.75
N GLU A 177 -9.71 27.66 -9.01
CA GLU A 177 -8.36 27.53 -9.59
C GLU A 177 -7.87 26.09 -9.66
N GLU A 178 -7.22 25.76 -10.78
CA GLU A 178 -6.79 24.44 -11.25
C GLU A 178 -5.75 23.73 -10.35
N GLY A 179 -5.76 24.00 -9.05
CA GLY A 179 -4.93 23.36 -8.05
C GLY A 179 -5.50 21.99 -7.67
N GLU A 180 -4.63 20.98 -7.69
CA GLU A 180 -4.89 19.64 -7.17
C GLU A 180 -5.63 19.72 -5.82
N VAL A 181 -6.76 19.03 -5.71
CA VAL A 181 -7.40 18.86 -4.40
C VAL A 181 -6.43 18.09 -3.53
N GLU A 182 -5.93 18.71 -2.45
CA GLU A 182 -5.13 18.01 -1.45
C GLU A 182 -6.00 16.93 -0.79
N VAL A 183 -5.87 15.71 -1.28
CA VAL A 183 -6.55 14.54 -0.74
C VAL A 183 -5.62 13.86 0.24
N GLU A 184 -5.81 14.12 1.52
CA GLU A 184 -5.11 13.38 2.58
C GLU A 184 -5.74 12.00 2.75
N GLY A 185 -4.91 11.03 3.18
CA GLY A 185 -5.35 9.67 3.40
C GLY A 185 -4.78 9.06 4.67
N ARG A 186 -5.37 7.97 5.10
CA ARG A 186 -4.86 7.12 6.18
C ARG A 186 -5.10 5.67 5.81
N ILE A 187 -4.05 4.85 5.86
CA ILE A 187 -4.22 3.40 5.86
C ILE A 187 -4.92 3.04 7.18
N GLU A 188 -6.00 2.28 7.09
CA GLU A 188 -6.75 1.76 8.25
C GLU A 188 -6.48 0.26 8.46
N GLY A 189 -6.21 -0.47 7.39
CA GLY A 189 -6.01 -1.91 7.46
C GLY A 189 -5.31 -2.51 6.24
N LEU A 190 -4.83 -3.73 6.46
CA LEU A 190 -4.20 -4.59 5.48
C LEU A 190 -4.87 -5.96 5.52
N VAL A 191 -5.30 -6.44 4.36
CA VAL A 191 -5.71 -7.83 4.14
C VAL A 191 -4.64 -8.51 3.31
N TRP A 192 -4.25 -9.73 3.69
CA TRP A 192 -3.28 -10.51 2.92
C TRP A 192 -3.67 -11.99 2.81
N GLU A 193 -3.05 -12.66 1.85
CA GLU A 193 -3.15 -14.11 1.65
C GLU A 193 -2.31 -14.87 2.68
N SER A 194 -2.92 -15.80 3.41
CA SER A 194 -2.21 -16.68 4.37
C SER A 194 -2.05 -18.12 3.88
N ASP A 195 -2.53 -18.42 2.68
CA ASP A 195 -2.40 -19.75 2.11
C ASP A 195 -0.95 -20.11 1.74
N GLU A 196 -0.38 -21.11 2.42
CA GLU A 196 1.01 -21.54 2.25
C GLU A 196 1.35 -22.02 0.82
N GLU A 197 0.35 -22.46 0.06
CA GLU A 197 0.50 -22.81 -1.35
C GLU A 197 0.78 -21.58 -2.22
N ASN A 198 0.23 -20.42 -1.83
CA ASN A 198 0.38 -19.16 -2.53
C ASN A 198 1.57 -18.35 -2.00
N ILE A 199 1.72 -18.23 -0.68
CA ILE A 199 2.85 -17.58 -0.02
C ILE A 199 3.25 -18.31 1.26
N ARG A 200 4.53 -18.65 1.37
CA ARG A 200 5.08 -19.35 2.54
C ARG A 200 5.54 -18.38 3.61
N GLY A 201 5.21 -18.69 4.87
CA GLY A 201 5.77 -18.02 6.05
C GLY A 201 5.30 -16.58 6.24
N GLN A 202 4.09 -16.23 5.77
CA GLN A 202 3.59 -14.87 5.83
C GLN A 202 2.95 -14.57 7.19
N ASP A 203 3.68 -13.87 8.06
CA ASP A 203 3.12 -13.26 9.26
C ASP A 203 2.74 -11.79 9.01
N GLU A 204 2.11 -11.15 10.00
CA GLU A 204 1.68 -9.75 9.92
C GLU A 204 2.88 -8.80 9.69
N ALA A 205 4.00 -9.04 10.37
CA ALA A 205 5.19 -8.20 10.28
C ALA A 205 5.77 -8.23 8.87
N PHE A 206 5.90 -9.42 8.29
CA PHE A 206 6.35 -9.65 6.93
C PHE A 206 5.36 -9.08 5.90
N ALA A 207 4.06 -9.22 6.13
CA ALA A 207 3.03 -8.66 5.25
C ALA A 207 3.12 -7.12 5.19
N LYS A 208 3.17 -6.45 6.35
CA LYS A 208 3.35 -5.00 6.45
C LYS A 208 4.66 -4.57 5.78
N GLU A 209 5.76 -5.25 6.06
CA GLU A 209 7.07 -4.92 5.47
C GLU A 209 7.09 -5.12 3.96
N SER A 210 6.53 -6.21 3.44
CA SER A 210 6.42 -6.45 2.01
C SER A 210 5.62 -5.36 1.30
N VAL A 211 4.51 -4.90 1.91
CA VAL A 211 3.73 -3.79 1.36
C VAL A 211 4.52 -2.49 1.38
N ARG A 212 5.27 -2.21 2.45
CA ARG A 212 6.17 -1.03 2.49
C ARG A 212 7.20 -1.09 1.38
N GLU A 213 7.83 -2.23 1.18
CA GLU A 213 8.83 -2.41 0.13
C GLU A 213 8.22 -2.26 -1.27
N VAL A 214 7.06 -2.85 -1.53
CA VAL A 214 6.35 -2.65 -2.80
C VAL A 214 5.98 -1.17 -3.01
N CYS A 215 5.41 -0.50 -2.01
CA CYS A 215 5.09 0.92 -2.10
C CYS A 215 6.34 1.77 -2.35
N ARG A 216 7.43 1.52 -1.62
CA ARG A 216 8.68 2.29 -1.73
C ARG A 216 9.37 2.07 -3.07
N TRP A 217 9.51 0.80 -3.47
CA TRP A 217 10.35 0.43 -4.62
C TRP A 217 9.64 0.53 -5.96
N ILE A 218 8.32 0.26 -5.93
CA ILE A 218 7.51 0.29 -7.14
C ILE A 218 6.86 1.64 -7.25
N LEU A 219 6.10 2.10 -6.25
CA LEU A 219 5.34 3.35 -6.36
C LEU A 219 6.13 4.60 -5.94
N GLY A 220 7.35 4.46 -5.42
CA GLY A 220 8.07 5.58 -4.81
C GLY A 220 7.34 6.21 -3.61
N VAL A 221 6.53 5.43 -2.90
CA VAL A 221 5.73 5.87 -1.75
C VAL A 221 6.38 5.37 -0.46
N GLN A 222 6.86 6.30 0.37
CA GLN A 222 7.46 5.97 1.65
C GLN A 222 6.41 5.87 2.76
N LEU A 223 5.95 4.65 3.03
CA LEU A 223 5.06 4.39 4.17
C LEU A 223 5.83 4.49 5.50
N LEU A 224 5.22 5.15 6.47
CA LEU A 224 5.75 5.25 7.84
C LEU A 224 5.52 3.93 8.61
N PRO A 225 6.30 3.68 9.69
CA PRO A 225 5.99 2.60 10.62
C PRO A 225 4.60 2.79 11.26
N ASP A 226 4.02 1.69 11.72
CA ASP A 226 2.70 1.70 12.37
C ASP A 226 2.72 2.61 13.61
N VAL A 227 1.84 3.60 13.65
CA VAL A 227 1.72 4.46 14.83
C VAL A 227 0.76 3.76 15.79
N PRO A 228 1.21 3.35 16.99
CA PRO A 228 0.32 2.74 17.97
C PRO A 228 -0.84 3.71 18.22
N LYS A 229 -2.08 3.22 18.06
CA LYS A 229 -3.26 4.03 18.37
C LYS A 229 -3.09 4.56 19.80
N PRO A 230 -3.20 5.89 20.03
CA PRO A 230 -3.06 6.43 21.37
C PRO A 230 -4.03 5.66 22.26
N ARG A 231 -3.50 4.96 23.27
CA ARG A 231 -4.33 4.23 24.23
C ARG A 231 -5.26 5.28 24.81
N ARG A 232 -6.55 5.26 24.41
CA ARG A 232 -7.59 6.08 25.04
C ARG A 232 -7.41 5.83 26.51
N GLY A 233 -6.97 6.84 27.27
CA GLY A 233 -6.53 6.70 28.64
C GLY A 233 -7.59 5.94 29.40
N GLY A 234 -7.38 4.63 29.57
CA GLY A 234 -8.20 3.81 30.43
C GLY A 234 -7.89 4.36 31.79
N GLY A 235 -8.76 5.22 32.29
CA GLY A 235 -8.65 5.78 33.62
C GLY A 235 -8.45 4.61 34.56
N SER A 236 -7.22 4.43 35.03
CA SER A 236 -6.93 3.48 36.08
C SER A 236 -7.60 4.05 37.30
N ASN A 237 -8.87 3.71 37.50
CA ASN A 237 -9.54 3.89 38.76
C ASN A 237 -8.80 2.99 39.74
N GLY A 238 -7.81 3.59 40.41
CA GLY A 238 -7.17 3.03 41.57
C GLY A 238 -8.26 2.77 42.60
N SER A 239 -8.72 1.53 42.66
CA SER A 239 -9.43 1.01 43.81
C SER A 239 -8.40 0.81 44.90
N GLY A 240 -8.02 1.92 45.55
CA GLY A 240 -7.52 1.88 46.91
C GLY A 240 -8.66 1.36 47.78
N LYS A 241 -8.60 0.08 48.15
CA LYS A 241 -9.29 -0.42 49.34
C LYS A 241 -8.22 -0.59 50.41
N GLU A 242 -8.34 0.28 51.41
CA GLU A 242 -7.79 0.13 52.76
C GLU A 242 -8.26 -1.16 53.43
#